data_AF-A0A7Y2VPA7-F1
#
_entry.id   AF-A0A7Y2VPA7-F1
#
_cell.length_a   1.000
_cell.length_b   1.000
_cell.length_c   1.000
_cell.angle_alpha   90.00
_cell.angle_beta   90.00
_cell.angle_gamma   90.00
#
_symmetry.space_group_name_H-M   'P 1'
#
loop_
_entity.id
_entity.type
_entity.pdbx_description
1 polymer ?
#
loop_
_entity_poly.entity_id
_entity_poly.type
_entity_poly.pdbx_seq_one_letter_code
_entity_poly.pdbx_strand_id
1 'polypeptide(L)'
;TSENKGIAMGGDYTEPEGKTGNKALTLDGGKTWSLVADGDIPGYTSCVQFVPGSGGNGIMVVSYSGVSYSANMGKQWTKLSEEPFYTLRFVNDSTAYAAGKFRISRLSFK
;
A
#
# COMPACT_ATOMS: atom_id res chain seq x y z
N THR A 1 13.06 -8.65 2.39
CA THR A 1 11.85 -9.44 2.03
C THR A 1 12.31 -10.63 1.22
N SER A 2 11.64 -11.78 1.27
CA SER A 2 11.93 -12.88 0.32
C SER A 2 11.74 -12.37 -1.10
N GLU A 3 12.63 -12.75 -2.03
CA GLU A 3 12.56 -12.33 -3.45
C GLU A 3 11.28 -12.82 -4.16
N ASN A 4 10.53 -13.73 -3.53
CA ASN A 4 9.35 -14.32 -4.11
C ASN A 4 8.06 -13.51 -3.87
N LYS A 5 8.02 -12.65 -2.85
CA LYS A 5 6.80 -11.90 -2.50
C LYS A 5 6.78 -10.54 -3.18
N GLY A 6 5.69 -10.24 -3.87
CA GLY A 6 5.46 -8.94 -4.51
C GLY A 6 4.02 -8.49 -4.38
N ILE A 7 3.80 -7.18 -4.43
CA ILE A 7 2.48 -6.55 -4.42
C ILE A 7 2.45 -5.49 -5.52
N ALA A 8 1.36 -5.46 -6.28
CA ALA A 8 1.06 -4.43 -7.25
C ALA A 8 -0.32 -3.85 -6.93
N MET A 9 -0.40 -2.53 -6.82
CA MET A 9 -1.65 -1.83 -6.55
C MET A 9 -1.71 -0.56 -7.39
N GLY A 10 -2.91 -0.21 -7.82
CA GLY A 10 -3.16 0.95 -8.66
C GLY A 10 -4.65 1.26 -8.72
N GLY A 11 -5.17 1.45 -9.92
CA GLY A 11 -6.58 1.74 -10.18
C GLY A 11 -6.74 2.90 -11.14
N ASP A 12 -7.99 3.28 -11.39
CA ASP A 12 -8.33 4.45 -12.19
C ASP A 12 -8.29 5.69 -11.30
N TYR A 13 -7.44 6.66 -11.63
CA TYR A 13 -7.34 7.91 -10.88
C TYR A 13 -8.54 8.84 -11.10
N THR A 14 -9.29 8.64 -12.18
CA THR A 14 -10.53 9.38 -12.50
C THR A 14 -11.74 8.79 -11.76
N GLU A 15 -11.65 7.53 -11.34
CA GLU A 15 -12.63 6.82 -10.51
C GLU A 15 -11.97 6.27 -9.21
N PRO A 16 -11.56 7.15 -8.26
CA PRO A 16 -10.83 6.77 -7.03
C PRO A 16 -11.44 5.62 -6.22
N GLU A 17 -12.77 5.55 -6.23
CA GLU A 17 -13.55 4.61 -5.45
C GLU A 17 -13.63 3.22 -6.11
N GLY A 18 -13.08 3.05 -7.32
CA GLY A 18 -12.93 1.77 -7.98
C GLY A 18 -12.03 0.83 -7.18
N LYS A 19 -12.57 -0.33 -6.79
CA LYS A 19 -11.93 -1.30 -5.86
C LYS A 19 -11.74 -2.69 -6.45
N THR A 20 -12.10 -2.86 -7.72
CA THR A 20 -12.02 -4.13 -8.44
C THR A 20 -10.77 -4.16 -9.33
N GLY A 21 -10.10 -5.31 -9.39
CA GLY A 21 -8.93 -5.55 -10.23
C GLY A 21 -7.71 -4.68 -9.93
N ASN A 22 -7.70 -3.94 -8.81
CA ASN A 22 -6.69 -2.92 -8.53
C ASN A 22 -5.60 -3.37 -7.56
N LYS A 23 -5.61 -4.64 -7.13
CA LYS A 23 -4.72 -5.21 -6.10
C LYS A 23 -4.35 -6.63 -6.46
N ALA A 24 -3.06 -6.89 -6.67
CA ALA A 24 -2.56 -8.21 -7.00
C ALA A 24 -1.28 -8.55 -6.23
N LEU A 25 -1.14 -9.81 -5.84
CA LEU A 25 0.01 -10.32 -5.11
C LEU A 25 0.66 -11.49 -5.87
N THR A 26 1.97 -11.59 -5.76
CA THR A 26 2.77 -12.73 -6.21
C THR A 26 3.51 -13.37 -5.04
N LEU A 27 3.67 -14.68 -5.10
CA LEU A 27 4.42 -15.50 -4.14
C LEU A 27 5.55 -16.29 -4.81
N ASP A 28 5.83 -16.03 -6.08
CA ASP A 28 6.81 -16.75 -6.90
C ASP A 28 7.73 -15.81 -7.69
N GLY A 29 7.90 -14.57 -7.22
CA GLY A 29 8.79 -13.59 -7.81
C GLY A 29 8.22 -12.93 -9.05
N GLY A 30 6.89 -12.85 -9.16
CA GLY A 30 6.18 -12.20 -10.26
C GLY A 30 5.87 -13.10 -11.44
N LYS A 31 6.03 -14.43 -11.33
CA LYS A 31 5.68 -15.38 -12.39
C LYS A 31 4.18 -15.56 -12.49
N THR A 32 3.50 -15.63 -11.35
CA THR A 32 2.04 -15.66 -11.25
C THR A 32 1.55 -14.57 -10.30
N TRP A 33 0.36 -14.05 -10.62
CA TRP A 33 -0.30 -12.99 -9.87
C TRP A 33 -1.74 -13.40 -9.58
N SER A 34 -2.22 -13.11 -8.37
CA SER A 34 -3.60 -13.35 -7.98
C SER A 34 -4.19 -12.08 -7.39
N LEU A 35 -5.44 -11.79 -7.72
CA LEU A 35 -6.19 -10.70 -7.10
C LEU A 35 -6.34 -10.96 -5.60
N VAL A 36 -6.25 -9.90 -4.81
CA VAL A 36 -6.40 -9.96 -3.36
C VAL A 36 -7.33 -8.84 -2.88
N ALA A 37 -8.22 -9.16 -1.95
CA ALA A 37 -9.21 -8.22 -1.42
C ALA A 37 -10.01 -7.50 -2.53
N ASP A 38 -10.36 -8.23 -3.59
CA ASP A 38 -11.08 -7.68 -4.73
C ASP A 38 -12.45 -7.13 -4.31
N GLY A 39 -12.77 -5.90 -4.74
CA GLY A 39 -13.97 -5.18 -4.31
C GLY A 39 -13.87 -4.51 -2.93
N ASP A 40 -12.79 -4.69 -2.18
CA ASP A 40 -12.56 -4.05 -0.88
C ASP A 40 -11.57 -2.86 -0.99
N ILE A 41 -11.48 -2.05 0.07
CA ILE A 41 -10.49 -0.97 0.16
C ILE A 41 -9.05 -1.53 0.14
N PRO A 42 -8.05 -0.72 -0.25
CA PRO A 42 -8.14 0.61 -0.85
C PRO A 42 -8.61 0.57 -2.32
N GLY A 43 -9.16 1.71 -2.77
CA GLY A 43 -9.39 1.99 -4.19
C GLY A 43 -8.09 2.43 -4.89
N TYR A 44 -8.14 3.51 -5.67
CA TYR A 44 -6.95 4.05 -6.34
C TYR A 44 -5.78 4.26 -5.37
N THR A 45 -4.64 3.67 -5.68
CA THR A 45 -3.42 3.73 -4.88
C THR A 45 -2.31 4.44 -5.63
N SER A 46 -1.67 5.44 -5.02
CA SER A 46 -0.54 6.17 -5.63
C SER A 46 0.80 5.50 -5.34
N CYS A 47 0.96 4.93 -4.14
CA CYS A 47 2.18 4.24 -3.76
C CYS A 47 1.87 3.10 -2.79
N VAL A 48 2.55 1.97 -2.98
CA VAL A 48 2.49 0.79 -2.10
C VAL A 48 3.91 0.40 -1.70
N GLN A 49 4.11 0.06 -0.43
CA GLN A 49 5.35 -0.50 0.09
C GLN A 49 5.11 -1.59 1.11
N PHE A 50 5.98 -2.60 1.12
CA PHE A 50 6.09 -3.49 2.27
C PHE A 50 6.67 -2.73 3.46
N VAL A 51 6.12 -2.97 4.65
CA VAL A 51 6.67 -2.47 5.91
C VAL A 51 7.96 -3.25 6.23
N PRO A 52 9.10 -2.58 6.47
CA PRO A 52 10.35 -3.24 6.84
C PRO A 52 10.18 -4.12 8.07
N GLY A 53 10.91 -5.23 8.14
CA GLY A 53 10.85 -6.18 9.27
C GLY A 53 9.60 -7.07 9.30
N SER A 54 8.55 -6.80 8.50
CA SER A 54 7.29 -7.55 8.55
C SER A 54 7.28 -8.93 7.87
N GLY A 55 8.43 -9.42 7.37
CA GLY A 55 8.50 -10.67 6.59
C GLY A 55 7.71 -10.64 5.28
N GLY A 56 7.38 -9.44 4.78
CA GLY A 56 6.52 -9.24 3.60
C GLY A 56 5.03 -9.39 3.88
N ASN A 57 4.61 -9.38 5.15
CA ASN A 57 3.20 -9.45 5.53
C ASN A 57 2.57 -8.06 5.69
N GLY A 58 3.34 -7.11 6.23
CA GLY A 58 2.91 -5.74 6.42
C GLY A 58 2.99 -4.98 5.11
N ILE A 59 1.90 -4.35 4.69
CA ILE A 59 1.81 -3.52 3.50
C ILE A 59 1.20 -2.18 3.88
N MET A 60 1.84 -1.09 3.47
CA MET A 60 1.31 0.26 3.62
C MET A 60 1.06 0.86 2.24
N VAL A 61 -0.08 1.52 2.11
CA VAL A 61 -0.44 2.27 0.90
C VAL A 61 -0.71 3.71 1.25
N VAL A 62 -0.44 4.58 0.28
CA VAL A 62 -0.87 5.96 0.32
C VAL A 62 -1.52 6.37 -1.01
N SER A 63 -2.49 7.25 -0.91
CA SER A 63 -3.14 7.91 -2.04
C SER A 63 -3.66 9.28 -1.59
N TYR A 64 -4.27 10.02 -2.50
CA TYR A 64 -5.00 11.23 -2.13
C TYR A 64 -6.24 10.98 -1.27
N SER A 65 -6.71 9.73 -1.17
CA SER A 65 -7.83 9.35 -0.30
C SER A 65 -7.38 8.85 1.08
N GLY A 66 -6.06 8.83 1.34
CA GLY A 66 -5.52 8.63 2.67
C GLY A 66 -4.39 7.60 2.76
N VAL A 67 -4.26 7.05 3.97
CA VAL A 67 -3.25 6.03 4.33
C VAL A 67 -3.96 4.78 4.82
N SER A 68 -3.65 3.63 4.25
CA SER A 68 -4.18 2.34 4.67
C SER A 68 -3.06 1.32 4.89
N TYR A 69 -3.32 0.37 5.77
CA TYR A 69 -2.38 -0.66 6.18
C TYR A 69 -3.02 -2.03 6.15
N SER A 70 -2.23 -3.04 5.81
CA SER A 70 -2.57 -4.45 5.93
C SER A 70 -1.47 -5.18 6.68
N ALA A 71 -1.84 -5.98 7.67
CA ALA A 71 -0.91 -6.83 8.41
C ALA A 71 -0.77 -8.25 7.81
N ASN A 72 -1.58 -8.59 6.81
CA ASN A 72 -1.76 -9.98 6.34
C ASN A 72 -1.68 -10.10 4.81
N MET A 73 -0.67 -9.45 4.21
CA MET A 73 -0.38 -9.46 2.77
C MET A 73 -1.53 -8.92 1.90
N GLY A 74 -2.23 -7.90 2.37
CA GLY A 74 -3.28 -7.23 1.59
C GLY A 74 -4.61 -7.99 1.57
N LYS A 75 -4.80 -9.02 2.40
CA LYS A 75 -6.08 -9.75 2.53
C LYS A 75 -7.14 -8.95 3.27
N GLN A 76 -6.74 -8.18 4.27
CA GLN A 76 -7.58 -7.27 5.02
C GLN A 76 -6.86 -5.94 5.19
N TRP A 77 -7.63 -4.85 5.19
CA TRP A 77 -7.11 -3.49 5.24
C TRP A 77 -7.77 -2.69 6.35
N THR A 78 -6.98 -1.80 6.93
CA THR A 78 -7.44 -0.81 7.91
C THR A 78 -7.04 0.56 7.40
N LYS A 79 -8.02 1.47 7.30
CA LYS A 79 -7.75 2.88 7.02
C LYS A 79 -7.21 3.53 8.28
N LEU A 80 -6.01 4.10 8.20
CA LEU A 80 -5.33 4.74 9.33
C LEU A 80 -5.54 6.24 9.35
N SER A 81 -5.71 6.86 8.18
CA SER A 81 -5.87 8.31 8.04
C SER A 81 -6.52 8.68 6.71
N GLU A 82 -7.18 9.84 6.68
CA GLU A 82 -7.68 10.51 5.48
C GLU A 82 -6.64 11.45 4.85
N GLU A 83 -5.45 11.58 5.45
CA GLU A 83 -4.45 12.55 5.01
C GLU A 83 -3.85 12.18 3.64
N PRO A 84 -3.86 13.08 2.65
CA PRO A 84 -3.46 12.76 1.28
C PRO A 84 -1.93 12.73 1.09
N PHE A 85 -1.45 11.66 0.44
CA PHE A 85 -0.07 11.55 -0.03
C PHE A 85 0.01 10.84 -1.39
N TYR A 86 1.05 11.16 -2.17
CA TYR A 86 1.31 10.54 -3.48
C TYR A 86 2.41 9.49 -3.42
N THR A 87 3.33 9.62 -2.45
CA THR A 87 4.44 8.70 -2.27
C THR A 87 4.77 8.53 -0.80
N LEU A 88 5.34 7.38 -0.47
CA LEU A 88 5.83 7.01 0.84
C LEU A 88 7.18 6.34 0.68
N ARG A 89 8.12 6.55 1.61
CA ARG A 89 9.35 5.75 1.69
C ARG A 89 9.71 5.48 3.14
N PHE A 90 9.83 4.21 3.49
CA PHE A 90 10.39 3.82 4.77
C PHE A 90 11.89 4.11 4.85
N VAL A 91 12.31 4.69 5.97
CA VAL A 91 13.72 4.83 6.37
C VAL A 91 14.14 3.59 7.17
N ASN A 92 13.24 3.11 8.02
CA ASN A 92 13.36 1.91 8.82
C ASN A 92 11.95 1.36 9.14
N ASP A 93 11.86 0.41 10.06
CA ASP A 93 10.61 -0.24 10.48
C ASP A 93 9.64 0.68 11.24
N SER A 94 10.08 1.80 11.78
CA SER A 94 9.24 2.74 12.57
C SER A 94 9.10 4.14 11.97
N THR A 95 9.91 4.50 10.98
CA THR A 95 9.95 5.85 10.40
C THR A 95 9.82 5.80 8.88
N ALA A 96 8.93 6.63 8.35
CA ALA A 96 8.78 6.85 6.92
C ALA A 96 8.63 8.35 6.60
N TYR A 97 8.91 8.71 5.36
CA TYR A 97 8.55 10.00 4.81
C TYR A 97 7.48 9.83 3.76
N ALA A 98 6.43 10.64 3.84
CA ALA A 98 5.37 10.70 2.86
C ALA A 98 5.32 12.10 2.25
N ALA A 99 5.09 12.19 0.95
CA ALA A 99 4.98 13.47 0.25
C ALA A 99 3.66 13.56 -0.49
N GLY A 100 3.03 14.72 -0.39
CA GLY A 100 1.76 15.07 -1.01
C GLY A 100 1.80 16.48 -1.56
N LYS A 101 0.64 17.05 -1.87
CA LYS A 101 0.53 18.39 -2.44
C LYS A 101 1.19 19.43 -1.52
N PHE A 102 2.29 20.02 -2.00
CA PHE A 102 3.05 21.08 -1.31
C PHE A 102 3.60 20.73 0.08
N ARG A 103 3.73 19.43 0.42
CA ARG A 103 4.17 19.02 1.76
C ARG A 103 4.92 17.70 1.74
N ILE A 104 5.94 17.63 2.60
CA ILE A 104 6.59 16.38 3.02
C ILE A 104 6.34 16.22 4.52
N SER A 105 5.91 15.03 4.93
CA SER A 105 5.62 14.68 6.32
C SER A 105 6.50 13.52 6.77
N ARG A 106 6.99 13.58 8.01
CA ARG A 106 7.57 12.42 8.69
C ARG A 106 6.47 11.65 9.39
N LEU A 107 6.34 10.36 9.10
CA LEU A 107 5.46 9.42 9.79
C LEU A 107 6.25 8.62 10.82
N SER A 108 5.66 8.44 12.00
CA SER A 108 6.25 7.69 13.12
C SER A 108 5.25 6.62 13.57
N PHE A 109 5.68 5.36 13.54
CA PHE A 109 4.90 4.19 13.95
C PHE A 109 5.53 3.63 15.22
N LYS A 110 5.08 4.11 16.37
CA LYS A 110 5.44 3.63 17.72
C LYS A 110 4.19 3.48 18.55
#